data_AF-A0A9D4Q045-F1
#
_entry.id   AF-A0A9D4Q045-F1
#
_cell.length_a   1.000
_cell.length_b   1.000
_cell.length_c   1.000
_cell.angle_alpha   90.00
_cell.angle_beta   90.00
_cell.angle_gamma   90.00
#
_symmetry.space_group_name_H-M   'P 1'
#
loop_
_entity.id
_entity.type
_entity.pdbx_description
1 polymer ?
#
loop_
_entity_poly.entity_id
_entity_poly.type
_entity_poly.pdbx_seq_one_letter_code
_entity_poly.pdbx_strand_id
1 'polypeptide(L)'
;MGRRKGLTGSSPSYTTVRNEALKSGQPFVDSSFPADATSVYVRGQGPQLEWRRPSELCSQPQLFADSNVRSYVCHSRPANAWFVTVCTVLTHDQELLAKVFPDAKKQGWHAGSEKHPGVFRFRFWLLGSWIEVLVDDQLPVVDGTLYGCRSQIASEFWAPLLEKAYAKFLGCYELLEACSLSDALVDMTGAAAEHLELAVGGYARDSTLQEQLFSNMLTVLDNSCQAVVCCAISVARASR
;
A
#
# COMPACT_ATOMS: atom_id res chain seq x y z
N MET A 1 -15.25 7.01 -12.05
CA MET A 1 -14.52 5.96 -12.78
C MET A 1 -13.35 6.61 -13.54
N GLY A 2 -12.24 6.85 -12.84
CA GLY A 2 -11.04 7.44 -13.44
C GLY A 2 -10.31 6.40 -14.30
N ARG A 3 -9.87 6.78 -15.50
CA ARG A 3 -9.08 5.93 -16.40
C ARG A 3 -7.76 5.54 -15.71
N ARG A 4 -7.68 4.32 -15.17
CA ARG A 4 -6.42 3.67 -14.78
C ARG A 4 -5.56 3.55 -16.06
N LYS A 5 -4.47 4.31 -16.18
CA LYS A 5 -3.61 4.28 -17.39
C LYS A 5 -3.06 2.86 -17.57
N GLY A 6 -3.10 2.38 -18.81
CA GLY A 6 -2.89 0.98 -19.16
C GLY A 6 -1.55 0.42 -18.70
N LEU A 7 -1.61 -0.58 -17.83
CA LEU A 7 -0.51 -1.49 -17.46
C LEU A 7 -0.29 -2.59 -18.53
N THR A 8 -0.72 -2.36 -19.78
CA THR A 8 -0.76 -3.37 -20.85
C THR A 8 0.51 -3.43 -21.71
N GLY A 9 1.59 -2.75 -21.31
CA GLY A 9 2.91 -2.92 -21.92
C GLY A 9 3.64 -4.12 -21.30
N SER A 10 4.47 -4.81 -22.08
CA SER A 10 5.38 -5.85 -21.58
C SER A 10 6.43 -5.21 -20.66
N SER A 11 6.07 -4.99 -19.39
CA SER A 11 7.01 -4.54 -18.36
C SER A 11 8.13 -5.57 -18.20
N PRO A 12 9.38 -5.14 -18.02
CA PRO A 12 10.48 -6.06 -17.78
C PRO A 12 10.23 -6.85 -16.49
N SER A 13 10.61 -8.13 -16.48
CA SER A 13 10.51 -8.99 -15.30
C SER A 13 11.35 -8.45 -14.15
N TYR A 14 10.84 -8.54 -12.93
CA TYR A 14 11.58 -8.22 -11.70
C TYR A 14 12.99 -8.82 -11.68
N THR A 15 13.12 -10.10 -12.06
CA THR A 15 14.41 -10.81 -12.04
C THR A 15 15.41 -10.19 -13.01
N THR A 16 14.96 -9.76 -14.18
CA THR A 16 15.81 -9.10 -15.18
C THR A 16 16.31 -7.76 -14.66
N VAL A 17 15.38 -6.89 -14.21
CA VAL A 17 15.71 -5.56 -13.68
C VAL A 17 16.65 -5.65 -12.48
N ARG A 18 16.35 -6.57 -11.54
CA ARG A 18 17.20 -6.82 -10.37
C ARG A 18 18.61 -7.22 -10.76
N ASN A 19 18.75 -8.16 -11.69
CA ASN A 19 20.07 -8.67 -12.09
C ASN A 19 20.87 -7.61 -12.87
N GLU A 20 20.23 -6.76 -13.66
CA GLU A 20 20.88 -5.63 -14.34
C GLU A 20 21.38 -4.57 -13.35
N ALA A 21 20.58 -4.22 -12.35
CA ALA A 21 20.98 -3.32 -11.27
C ALA A 21 22.17 -3.86 -10.48
N LEU A 22 22.15 -5.15 -10.10
CA LEU A 22 23.28 -5.81 -9.43
C LEU A 22 24.55 -5.81 -10.30
N LYS A 23 24.44 -6.16 -11.59
CA LYS A 23 25.58 -6.20 -12.52
C LYS A 23 26.20 -4.83 -12.76
N SER A 24 25.38 -3.79 -12.88
CA SER A 24 25.86 -2.41 -13.10
C SER A 24 26.39 -1.75 -11.82
N GLY A 25 26.02 -2.27 -10.64
CA GLY A 25 26.31 -1.67 -9.35
C GLY A 25 25.53 -0.37 -9.08
N GLN A 26 24.57 -0.03 -9.95
CA GLN A 26 23.70 1.14 -9.82
C GLN A 26 22.30 0.69 -9.40
N PRO A 27 21.71 1.31 -8.37
CA PRO A 27 20.33 1.03 -8.00
C PRO A 27 19.36 1.33 -9.16
N PHE A 28 18.33 0.52 -9.30
CA PHE A 28 17.26 0.73 -10.27
C PHE A 28 16.61 2.11 -10.11
N VAL A 29 16.26 2.72 -11.24
CA VAL A 29 15.51 3.97 -11.34
C VAL A 29 14.33 3.71 -12.27
N ASP A 30 13.12 3.94 -11.76
CA ASP A 30 11.87 3.66 -12.44
C ASP A 30 11.45 4.83 -13.32
N SER A 31 11.81 4.77 -14.60
CA SER A 31 11.44 5.80 -15.58
C SER A 31 9.94 5.93 -15.84
N SER A 32 9.15 4.91 -15.48
CA SER A 32 7.69 4.94 -15.64
C SER A 32 6.96 5.58 -14.46
N PHE A 33 7.64 5.80 -13.35
CA PHE A 33 7.14 6.49 -12.16
C PHE A 33 8.28 7.32 -11.54
N PRO A 34 8.69 8.40 -12.23
CA PRO A 34 9.92 9.13 -11.91
C PRO A 34 9.83 9.82 -10.55
N ALA A 35 10.97 9.99 -9.91
CA ALA A 35 11.11 10.71 -8.64
C ALA A 35 10.99 12.24 -8.81
N ASP A 36 9.83 12.70 -9.27
CA ASP A 36 9.50 14.10 -9.47
C ASP A 36 8.02 14.41 -9.19
N ALA A 37 7.61 15.66 -9.42
CA ALA A 37 6.25 16.13 -9.16
C ALA A 37 5.16 15.40 -9.97
N THR A 38 5.48 14.77 -11.10
CA THR A 38 4.50 14.07 -11.96
C THR A 38 4.01 12.76 -11.36
N SER A 39 4.84 12.13 -10.52
CA SER A 39 4.46 10.94 -9.75
C SER A 39 3.67 11.29 -8.48
N VAL A 40 3.65 12.56 -8.09
CA VAL A 40 2.95 13.03 -6.89
C VAL A 40 1.60 13.63 -7.25
N TYR A 41 1.57 14.53 -8.23
CA TYR A 41 0.44 15.41 -8.51
C TYR A 41 -0.13 15.19 -9.91
N VAL A 42 -1.46 15.21 -10.03
CA VAL A 42 -2.17 15.15 -11.32
C VAL A 42 -1.96 16.44 -12.12
N ARG A 43 -1.90 17.59 -11.44
CA ARG A 43 -1.79 18.92 -12.08
C ARG A 43 -0.56 19.73 -11.62
N GLY A 44 0.39 19.09 -10.93
CA GLY A 44 1.63 19.75 -10.47
C GLY A 44 1.43 20.76 -9.32
N GLN A 45 0.30 20.73 -8.60
CA GLN A 45 0.03 21.64 -7.50
C GLN A 45 0.34 20.97 -6.16
N GLY A 46 1.32 21.50 -5.42
CA GLY A 46 1.66 21.03 -4.07
C GLY A 46 3.03 21.52 -3.61
N PRO A 47 3.45 21.16 -2.38
CA PRO A 47 4.79 21.45 -1.90
C PRO A 47 5.85 20.78 -2.78
N GLN A 48 7.03 21.39 -2.87
CA GLN A 48 8.17 20.71 -3.47
C GLN A 48 8.63 19.58 -2.54
N LEU A 49 8.75 18.38 -3.08
CA LEU A 49 9.18 17.20 -2.35
C LEU A 49 10.59 16.80 -2.79
N GLU A 50 11.40 16.41 -1.82
CA GLU A 50 12.66 15.73 -2.08
C GLU A 50 12.40 14.24 -2.28
N TRP A 51 13.24 13.57 -3.04
CA TRP A 51 13.17 12.12 -3.22
C TRP A 51 14.44 11.49 -2.71
N ARG A 52 14.30 10.61 -1.72
CA ARG A 52 15.43 9.99 -1.03
C ARG A 52 15.22 8.48 -0.92
N ARG A 53 16.30 7.73 -1.06
CA ARG A 53 16.32 6.28 -0.80
C ARG A 53 16.39 6.01 0.70
N PRO A 54 15.86 4.88 1.20
CA PRO A 54 15.99 4.45 2.58
C PRO A 54 17.41 4.51 3.16
N SER A 55 18.43 4.20 2.34
CA SER A 55 19.84 4.28 2.72
C SER A 55 20.34 5.70 2.99
N GLU A 56 19.65 6.72 2.49
CA GLU A 56 19.96 8.13 2.74
C GLU A 56 19.22 8.65 3.98
N LEU A 57 18.11 8.01 4.35
CA LEU A 57 17.27 8.36 5.50
C LEU A 57 17.73 7.70 6.80
N CYS A 58 18.31 6.49 6.73
CA CYS A 58 18.83 5.78 7.89
C CYS A 58 20.03 4.89 7.53
N SER A 59 20.83 4.53 8.53
CA SER A 59 22.08 3.77 8.35
C SER A 59 21.85 2.28 8.05
N GLN A 60 20.75 1.70 8.50
CA GLN A 60 20.42 0.28 8.35
C GLN A 60 18.96 0.12 7.94
N PRO A 61 18.60 0.49 6.68
CA PRO A 61 17.24 0.30 6.21
C PRO A 61 16.91 -1.20 6.21
N GLN A 62 15.68 -1.51 6.59
CA GLN A 62 15.12 -2.85 6.63
C GLN A 62 13.76 -2.82 5.95
N LEU A 63 13.43 -3.91 5.28
CA LEU A 63 12.10 -4.02 4.69
C LEU A 63 11.07 -4.27 5.78
N PHE A 64 11.33 -5.29 6.61
CA PHE A 64 10.63 -5.58 7.85
C PHE A 64 11.67 -5.62 8.97
N ALA A 65 11.51 -4.77 9.99
CA ALA A 65 12.48 -4.64 11.07
C ALA A 65 12.25 -5.65 12.20
N ASP A 66 11.04 -6.19 12.29
CA ASP A 66 10.71 -7.30 13.17
C ASP A 66 10.24 -8.50 12.33
N SER A 67 10.52 -9.70 12.84
CA SER A 67 9.95 -10.96 12.41
C SER A 67 8.42 -10.97 12.41
N ASN A 68 7.79 -10.19 13.30
CA ASN A 68 6.38 -9.90 13.28
C ASN A 68 6.15 -8.57 12.56
N VAL A 69 5.46 -8.59 11.42
CA VAL A 69 5.06 -7.42 10.61
C VAL A 69 4.04 -6.52 11.35
N ARG A 70 4.04 -6.48 12.69
CA ARG A 70 3.06 -5.77 13.52
C ARG A 70 3.53 -4.38 13.92
N SER A 71 4.46 -3.80 13.17
CA SER A 71 4.81 -2.41 13.37
C SER A 71 3.62 -1.51 13.07
N TYR A 72 3.36 -0.55 13.95
CA TYR A 72 2.27 0.38 13.76
C TYR A 72 2.64 1.34 12.62
N VAL A 73 1.93 1.21 11.51
CA VAL A 73 1.99 2.16 10.40
C VAL A 73 1.19 3.40 10.80
N CYS A 74 1.74 4.58 10.51
CA CYS A 74 1.04 5.85 10.63
C CYS A 74 1.09 6.61 9.31
N HIS A 75 0.14 7.52 9.12
CA HIS A 75 0.02 8.29 7.88
C HIS A 75 0.05 9.79 8.20
N SER A 76 0.91 10.55 7.51
CA SER A 76 1.03 12.00 7.66
C SER A 76 -0.20 12.74 7.13
N ARG A 77 -0.85 12.19 6.09
CA ARG A 77 -2.06 12.72 5.44
C ARG A 77 -3.33 12.05 5.99
N PRO A 78 -4.23 12.78 6.68
CA PRO A 78 -5.47 12.22 7.21
C PRO A 78 -6.42 11.67 6.13
N ALA A 79 -6.41 12.24 4.92
CA ALA A 79 -7.22 11.77 3.80
C ALA A 79 -6.90 10.33 3.38
N ASN A 80 -5.69 9.85 3.67
CA ASN A 80 -5.22 8.51 3.33
C ASN A 80 -5.16 7.59 4.55
N ALA A 81 -5.86 7.90 5.64
CA ALA A 81 -5.90 7.06 6.83
C ALA A 81 -6.40 5.63 6.55
N TRP A 82 -7.23 5.46 5.50
CA TRP A 82 -7.66 4.15 5.00
C TRP A 82 -6.49 3.22 4.65
N PHE A 83 -5.35 3.77 4.21
CA PHE A 83 -4.18 2.98 3.84
C PHE A 83 -3.56 2.29 5.07
N VAL A 84 -3.66 2.91 6.25
CA VAL A 84 -3.23 2.28 7.51
C VAL A 84 -4.06 1.03 7.79
N THR A 85 -5.37 1.08 7.55
CA THR A 85 -6.26 -0.09 7.68
C THR A 85 -5.86 -1.20 6.71
N VAL A 86 -5.55 -0.87 5.45
CA VAL A 86 -5.03 -1.85 4.47
C VAL A 86 -3.75 -2.49 4.98
N CYS A 87 -2.79 -1.70 5.47
CA CYS A 87 -1.57 -2.22 6.09
C CYS A 87 -1.90 -3.20 7.23
N THR A 88 -2.81 -2.83 8.15
CA THR A 88 -3.23 -3.72 9.25
C THR A 88 -3.80 -5.04 8.74
N VAL A 89 -4.67 -5.02 7.73
CA VAL A 89 -5.23 -6.25 7.14
C VAL A 89 -4.12 -7.15 6.60
N LEU A 90 -3.21 -6.60 5.80
CA LEU A 90 -2.10 -7.36 5.22
C LEU A 90 -1.18 -7.96 6.29
N THR A 91 -0.95 -7.27 7.40
CA THR A 91 -0.03 -7.77 8.42
C THR A 91 -0.62 -8.89 9.28
N HIS A 92 -1.94 -9.02 9.30
CA HIS A 92 -2.66 -10.10 10.00
C HIS A 92 -2.86 -11.36 9.14
N ASP A 93 -2.74 -11.25 7.81
CA ASP A 93 -2.86 -12.38 6.89
C ASP A 93 -1.59 -12.53 6.04
N GLN A 94 -0.75 -13.50 6.40
CA GLN A 94 0.53 -13.76 5.74
C GLN A 94 0.37 -14.33 4.32
N GLU A 95 -0.72 -15.04 4.03
CA GLU A 95 -0.99 -15.55 2.68
C GLU A 95 -1.36 -14.41 1.75
N LEU A 96 -2.21 -13.50 2.24
CA LEU A 96 -2.58 -12.29 1.54
C LEU A 96 -1.37 -11.37 1.33
N LEU A 97 -0.56 -11.16 2.37
CA LEU A 97 0.69 -10.41 2.24
C LEU A 97 1.61 -11.02 1.19
N ALA A 98 1.72 -12.36 1.11
CA ALA A 98 2.53 -13.03 0.10
C ALA A 98 1.96 -12.90 -1.32
N LYS A 99 0.64 -12.74 -1.49
CA LYS A 99 0.01 -12.41 -2.78
C LYS A 99 0.36 -11.00 -3.22
N VAL A 100 0.22 -10.01 -2.33
CA VAL A 100 0.47 -8.58 -2.61
C VAL A 100 1.96 -8.26 -2.69
N PHE A 101 2.79 -8.88 -1.85
CA PHE A 101 4.23 -8.64 -1.76
C PHE A 101 5.02 -9.96 -1.91
N PRO A 102 5.15 -10.48 -3.14
CA PRO A 102 5.73 -11.81 -3.37
C PRO A 102 7.21 -11.88 -2.99
N ASP A 103 7.61 -12.93 -2.26
CA ASP A 103 8.98 -13.10 -1.78
C ASP A 103 9.51 -11.89 -0.98
N ALA A 104 8.66 -11.14 -0.27
CA ALA A 104 9.03 -9.88 0.37
C ALA A 104 10.35 -9.97 1.16
N LYS A 105 10.55 -11.04 1.96
CA LYS A 105 11.79 -11.26 2.73
C LYS A 105 13.07 -11.30 1.87
N LYS A 106 12.99 -11.75 0.60
CA LYS A 106 14.13 -11.82 -0.34
C LYS A 106 14.36 -10.51 -1.09
N GLN A 107 13.42 -9.58 -1.01
CA GLN A 107 13.53 -8.26 -1.63
C GLN A 107 14.12 -7.21 -0.68
N GLY A 108 14.31 -7.54 0.59
CA GLY A 108 14.79 -6.57 1.58
C GLY A 108 16.30 -6.33 1.54
N TRP A 109 16.73 -5.31 2.27
CA TRP A 109 18.14 -5.11 2.59
C TRP A 109 18.61 -6.21 3.56
N HIS A 110 19.76 -6.82 3.27
CA HIS A 110 20.36 -7.84 4.12
C HIS A 110 21.73 -7.39 4.62
N ALA A 111 21.97 -7.56 5.93
CA ALA A 111 23.27 -7.29 6.53
C ALA A 111 24.36 -8.16 5.88
N GLY A 112 25.42 -7.52 5.37
CA GLY A 112 26.54 -8.21 4.71
C GLY A 112 26.31 -8.59 3.24
N SER A 113 25.18 -8.21 2.64
CA SER A 113 24.96 -8.37 1.19
C SER A 113 25.60 -7.24 0.37
N GLU A 114 25.81 -7.48 -0.93
CA GLU A 114 26.11 -6.43 -1.91
C GLU A 114 25.08 -5.29 -1.83
N LYS A 115 25.43 -4.10 -2.34
CA LYS A 115 24.51 -2.95 -2.39
C LYS A 115 23.14 -3.39 -2.92
N HIS A 116 22.08 -3.01 -2.22
CA HIS A 116 20.72 -3.36 -2.60
C HIS A 116 20.42 -2.84 -4.03
N PRO A 117 19.79 -3.65 -4.91
CA PRO A 117 19.54 -3.26 -6.31
C PRO A 117 18.49 -2.16 -6.46
N GLY A 118 17.85 -1.73 -5.37
CA GLY A 118 16.92 -0.61 -5.35
C GLY A 118 15.63 -0.82 -6.13
N VAL A 119 15.24 -2.08 -6.38
CA VAL A 119 13.98 -2.46 -7.05
C VAL A 119 13.16 -3.36 -6.15
N PHE A 120 11.85 -3.11 -6.12
CA PHE A 120 10.86 -3.88 -5.40
C PHE A 120 9.69 -4.24 -6.32
N ARG A 121 9.03 -5.37 -6.07
CA ARG A 121 7.82 -5.81 -6.77
C ARG A 121 6.66 -6.02 -5.81
N PHE A 122 5.50 -5.60 -6.27
CA PHE A 122 4.21 -5.78 -5.64
C PHE A 122 3.21 -6.30 -6.65
N ARG A 123 2.05 -6.79 -6.18
CA ARG A 123 0.95 -7.20 -7.03
C ARG A 123 -0.36 -6.63 -6.51
N PHE A 124 -1.16 -6.14 -7.44
CA PHE A 124 -2.51 -5.65 -7.16
C PHE A 124 -3.50 -6.34 -8.10
N TRP A 125 -4.67 -6.65 -7.57
CA TRP A 125 -5.76 -7.22 -8.33
C TRP A 125 -6.41 -6.19 -9.23
N LEU A 126 -6.59 -6.55 -10.50
CA LEU A 126 -7.33 -5.75 -11.47
C LEU A 126 -8.12 -6.67 -12.38
N LEU A 127 -9.44 -6.52 -12.37
CA LEU A 127 -10.37 -7.13 -13.33
C LEU A 127 -10.12 -8.64 -13.55
N GLY A 128 -9.93 -9.41 -12.48
CA GLY A 128 -9.75 -10.86 -12.59
C GLY A 128 -8.31 -11.35 -12.65
N SER A 129 -7.32 -10.46 -12.55
CA SER A 129 -5.91 -10.83 -12.66
C SER A 129 -5.01 -10.05 -11.68
N TRP A 130 -3.92 -10.67 -11.25
CA TRP A 130 -2.88 -10.02 -10.45
C TRP A 130 -1.90 -9.30 -11.38
N ILE A 131 -1.80 -7.99 -11.25
CA ILE A 131 -0.91 -7.14 -12.01
C ILE A 131 0.36 -6.87 -11.20
N GLU A 132 1.52 -7.23 -11.75
CA GLU A 132 2.81 -6.95 -11.11
C GLU A 132 3.22 -5.49 -11.36
N VAL A 133 3.63 -4.82 -10.28
CA VAL A 133 4.09 -3.44 -10.27
C VAL A 133 5.48 -3.39 -9.68
N LEU A 134 6.45 -2.96 -10.48
CA LEU A 134 7.82 -2.69 -10.02
C LEU A 134 7.94 -1.22 -9.62
N VAL A 135 8.67 -0.95 -8.55
CA VAL A 135 9.07 0.40 -8.15
C VAL A 135 10.52 0.41 -7.73
N ASP A 136 11.21 1.54 -7.92
CA ASP A 136 12.45 1.80 -7.20
C ASP A 136 12.18 2.23 -5.74
N ASP A 137 13.22 2.31 -4.92
CA ASP A 137 13.12 2.73 -3.52
C ASP A 137 13.29 4.23 -3.26
N GLN A 138 13.21 5.10 -4.27
CA GLN A 138 13.16 6.54 -4.03
C GLN A 138 11.79 6.91 -3.43
N LEU A 139 11.75 7.45 -2.22
CA LEU A 139 10.52 7.83 -1.53
C LEU A 139 10.41 9.35 -1.42
N PRO A 140 9.20 9.93 -1.57
CA PRO A 140 8.99 11.36 -1.40
C PRO A 140 9.13 11.77 0.08
N VAL A 141 9.81 12.88 0.30
CA VAL A 141 10.20 13.42 1.61
C VAL A 141 9.88 14.91 1.65
N VAL A 142 9.35 15.36 2.78
CA VAL A 142 9.13 16.77 3.11
C VAL A 142 9.73 17.05 4.47
N ASP A 143 10.57 18.09 4.56
CA ASP A 143 11.25 18.48 5.80
C ASP A 143 11.97 17.31 6.51
N GLY A 144 12.66 16.46 5.72
CA GLY A 144 13.39 15.29 6.22
C GLY A 144 12.52 14.11 6.66
N THR A 145 11.19 14.19 6.54
CA THR A 145 10.25 13.11 6.90
C THR A 145 9.52 12.56 5.67
N LEU A 146 9.20 11.27 5.65
CA LEU A 146 8.41 10.65 4.57
C LEU A 146 7.07 11.38 4.37
N TYR A 147 6.77 11.69 3.10
CA TYR A 147 5.56 12.43 2.73
C TYR A 147 4.28 11.62 2.93
N GLY A 148 4.33 10.29 2.78
CA GLY A 148 3.19 9.39 2.90
C GLY A 148 3.12 8.66 4.24
N CYS A 149 2.85 7.36 4.18
CA CYS A 149 2.86 6.48 5.35
C CYS A 149 4.29 6.20 5.82
N ARG A 150 4.42 5.83 7.11
CA ARG A 150 5.68 5.44 7.74
C ARG A 150 5.44 4.46 8.88
N SER A 151 6.42 3.60 9.14
CA SER A 151 6.44 2.77 10.35
C SER A 151 6.83 3.60 11.58
N GLN A 152 6.39 3.17 12.77
CA GLN A 152 6.96 3.65 14.02
C GLN A 152 8.44 3.24 14.19
N ILE A 153 8.87 2.18 13.52
CA ILE A 153 10.27 1.80 13.46
C ILE A 153 10.92 2.57 12.31
N ALA A 154 11.79 3.53 12.63
CA ALA A 154 12.35 4.47 11.66
C ALA A 154 13.17 3.81 10.54
N SER A 155 13.72 2.62 10.78
CA SER A 155 14.49 1.84 9.80
C SER A 155 13.62 0.93 8.93
N GLU A 156 12.29 0.95 9.04
CA GLU A 156 11.41 0.01 8.35
C GLU A 156 10.61 0.66 7.21
N PHE A 157 10.67 0.06 6.02
CA PHE A 157 10.20 0.70 4.79
C PHE A 157 9.17 -0.09 3.95
N TRP A 158 8.67 -1.25 4.39
CA TRP A 158 7.68 -2.01 3.61
C TRP A 158 6.42 -1.21 3.28
N ALA A 159 5.86 -0.47 4.25
CA ALA A 159 4.61 0.27 4.05
C ALA A 159 4.79 1.47 3.10
N PRO A 160 5.82 2.33 3.25
CA PRO A 160 6.11 3.38 2.28
C PRO A 160 6.30 2.86 0.84
N LEU A 161 6.97 1.71 0.68
CA LEU A 161 7.18 1.09 -0.63
C LEU A 161 5.89 0.52 -1.21
N LEU A 162 5.04 -0.11 -0.38
CA LEU A 162 3.72 -0.58 -0.79
C LEU A 162 2.84 0.60 -1.24
N GLU A 163 2.83 1.70 -0.48
CA GLU A 163 2.09 2.91 -0.83
C GLU A 163 2.58 3.47 -2.16
N LYS A 164 3.90 3.54 -2.38
CA LYS A 164 4.48 3.98 -3.65
C LYS A 164 4.01 3.11 -4.82
N ALA A 165 4.08 1.79 -4.66
CA ALA A 165 3.65 0.87 -5.70
C ALA A 165 2.15 1.01 -6.00
N TYR A 166 1.33 1.23 -4.97
CA TYR A 166 -0.09 1.46 -5.15
C TYR A 166 -0.39 2.82 -5.78
N ALA A 167 0.34 3.88 -5.40
CA ALA A 167 0.28 5.18 -6.07
C ALA A 167 0.64 5.06 -7.56
N LYS A 168 1.68 4.30 -7.91
CA LYS A 168 2.02 3.99 -9.30
C LYS A 168 0.91 3.24 -10.02
N PHE A 169 0.33 2.23 -9.37
CA PHE A 169 -0.78 1.44 -9.92
C PHE A 169 -2.00 2.33 -10.24
N LEU A 170 -2.29 3.33 -9.40
CA LEU A 170 -3.37 4.29 -9.62
C LEU A 170 -2.98 5.41 -10.60
N GLY A 171 -1.72 5.82 -10.61
CA GLY A 171 -1.11 6.77 -11.56
C GLY A 171 -0.25 7.86 -10.91
N CYS A 172 -0.53 8.27 -9.67
CA CYS A 172 0.28 9.18 -8.86
C CYS A 172 -0.19 9.17 -7.39
N TYR A 173 0.58 9.75 -6.46
CA TYR A 173 0.21 9.80 -5.04
C TYR A 173 -1.11 10.55 -4.76
N GLU A 174 -1.40 11.64 -5.47
CA GLU A 174 -2.65 12.41 -5.30
C GLU A 174 -3.90 11.55 -5.55
N LEU A 175 -3.81 10.53 -6.41
CA LEU A 175 -4.94 9.63 -6.69
C LEU A 175 -5.26 8.68 -5.54
N LEU A 176 -4.38 8.54 -4.54
CA LEU A 176 -4.69 7.81 -3.30
C LEU A 176 -5.85 8.47 -2.53
N GLU A 177 -5.96 9.81 -2.58
CA GLU A 177 -7.00 10.55 -1.86
C GLU A 177 -8.39 10.35 -2.47
N ALA A 178 -8.45 9.94 -3.73
CA ALA A 178 -9.69 9.60 -4.41
C ALA A 178 -10.09 8.12 -4.23
N CYS A 179 -9.29 7.32 -3.53
CA CYS A 179 -9.53 5.90 -3.31
C CYS A 179 -10.37 5.66 -2.05
N SER A 180 -11.25 4.66 -2.09
CA SER A 180 -11.98 4.19 -0.92
C SER A 180 -11.27 3.00 -0.27
N LEU A 181 -11.50 2.76 1.03
CA LEU A 181 -11.00 1.56 1.70
C LEU A 181 -11.48 0.29 1.01
N SER A 182 -12.75 0.24 0.58
CA SER A 182 -13.31 -0.92 -0.13
C SER A 182 -12.60 -1.20 -1.45
N ASP A 183 -12.35 -0.17 -2.27
CA ASP A 183 -11.63 -0.34 -3.53
C ASP A 183 -10.21 -0.85 -3.29
N ALA A 184 -9.52 -0.27 -2.30
CA ALA A 184 -8.17 -0.71 -1.94
C ALA A 184 -8.14 -2.14 -1.43
N LEU A 185 -9.12 -2.57 -0.60
CA LEU A 185 -9.18 -3.96 -0.15
C LEU A 185 -9.48 -4.93 -1.30
N VAL A 186 -10.33 -4.56 -2.27
CA VAL A 186 -10.53 -5.36 -3.49
C VAL A 186 -9.22 -5.47 -4.28
N ASP A 187 -8.54 -4.34 -4.52
CA ASP A 187 -7.28 -4.29 -5.25
C ASP A 187 -6.15 -5.05 -4.51
N MET A 188 -6.23 -5.23 -3.18
CA MET A 188 -5.23 -5.96 -2.39
C MET A 188 -5.58 -7.45 -2.19
N THR A 189 -6.85 -7.82 -2.25
CA THR A 189 -7.31 -9.19 -1.92
C THR A 189 -7.79 -10.00 -3.11
N GLY A 190 -8.29 -9.32 -4.15
CA GLY A 190 -9.07 -9.91 -5.22
C GLY A 190 -10.46 -10.39 -4.83
N ALA A 191 -10.91 -10.12 -3.60
CA ALA A 191 -12.24 -10.45 -3.12
C ALA A 191 -13.28 -9.42 -3.58
N ALA A 192 -14.55 -9.75 -3.40
CA ALA A 192 -15.64 -8.79 -3.50
C ALA A 192 -15.75 -7.98 -2.19
N ALA A 193 -16.11 -6.71 -2.29
CA ALA A 193 -16.37 -5.85 -1.14
C ALA A 193 -17.86 -5.51 -1.05
N GLU A 194 -18.39 -5.57 0.17
CA GLU A 194 -19.70 -5.07 0.54
C GLU A 194 -19.52 -3.93 1.55
N HIS A 195 -20.24 -2.82 1.36
CA HIS A 195 -20.18 -1.67 2.25
C HIS A 195 -21.54 -1.45 2.91
N LEU A 196 -21.56 -1.44 4.25
CA LEU A 196 -22.76 -1.26 5.06
C LEU A 196 -22.68 0.05 5.84
N GLU A 197 -23.63 0.95 5.58
CA GLU A 197 -23.75 2.20 6.34
C GLU A 197 -24.70 2.02 7.54
N LEU A 198 -24.11 1.73 8.69
CA LEU A 198 -24.86 1.37 9.90
C LEU A 198 -25.83 2.45 10.39
N ALA A 199 -25.48 3.74 10.20
CA ALA A 199 -26.31 4.86 10.65
C ALA A 199 -27.58 5.05 9.82
N VAL A 200 -27.52 4.76 8.52
CA VAL A 200 -28.63 4.91 7.58
C VAL A 200 -29.48 3.64 7.52
N GLY A 201 -28.85 2.47 7.66
CA GLY A 201 -29.52 1.17 7.55
C GLY A 201 -30.42 0.77 8.72
N GLY A 202 -30.68 1.67 9.69
CA GLY A 202 -31.59 1.39 10.81
C GLY A 202 -31.06 0.42 11.87
N TYR A 203 -29.85 -0.11 11.69
CA TYR A 203 -29.21 -1.08 12.58
C TYR A 203 -29.13 -0.62 14.04
N ALA A 204 -29.10 0.68 14.32
CA ALA A 204 -29.07 1.18 15.70
C ALA A 204 -30.40 1.01 16.45
N ARG A 205 -31.53 0.81 15.75
CA ARG A 205 -32.88 0.83 16.33
C ARG A 205 -33.66 -0.47 16.15
N ASP A 206 -33.21 -1.36 15.28
CA ASP A 206 -33.88 -2.61 14.94
C ASP A 206 -33.05 -3.80 15.42
N SER A 207 -33.54 -4.52 16.44
CA SER A 207 -32.86 -5.68 17.02
C SER A 207 -32.80 -6.87 16.06
N THR A 208 -33.80 -7.03 15.18
CA THR A 208 -33.82 -8.11 14.19
C THR A 208 -32.73 -7.90 13.15
N LEU A 209 -32.53 -6.66 12.67
CA LEU A 209 -31.42 -6.33 11.77
C LEU A 209 -30.05 -6.50 12.43
N GLN A 210 -29.92 -6.18 13.72
CA GLN A 210 -28.69 -6.41 14.48
C GLN A 210 -28.35 -7.90 14.57
N GLU A 211 -29.32 -8.73 14.94
CA GLU A 211 -29.16 -10.19 15.03
C GLU A 211 -28.79 -10.81 13.68
N GLN A 212 -29.46 -10.39 12.60
CA GLN A 212 -29.16 -10.85 11.24
C GLN A 212 -27.76 -10.44 10.81
N LEU A 213 -27.37 -9.17 11.01
CA LEU A 213 -26.01 -8.71 10.67
C LEU A 213 -24.96 -9.48 11.45
N PHE A 214 -25.15 -9.64 12.77
CA PHE A 214 -24.20 -10.37 13.61
C PHE A 214 -24.08 -11.84 13.18
N SER A 215 -25.21 -12.51 12.88
CA SER A 215 -25.22 -13.87 12.36
C SER A 215 -24.46 -13.97 11.03
N ASN A 216 -24.70 -13.04 10.09
CA ASN A 216 -23.99 -13.01 8.81
C ASN A 216 -22.48 -12.82 9.01
N MET A 217 -22.08 -11.91 9.90
CA MET A 217 -20.66 -11.70 10.23
C MET A 217 -20.03 -12.95 10.85
N LEU A 218 -20.72 -13.66 11.74
CA LEU A 218 -20.23 -14.94 12.28
C LEU A 218 -20.08 -15.99 11.19
N THR A 219 -21.04 -16.11 10.28
CA THR A 219 -20.95 -17.05 9.14
C THR A 219 -19.76 -16.74 8.23
N VAL A 220 -19.51 -15.46 7.98
CA VAL A 220 -18.40 -14.97 7.15
C VAL A 220 -17.05 -15.14 7.84
N LEU A 221 -16.99 -15.00 9.17
CA LEU A 221 -15.77 -15.15 9.97
C LEU A 221 -15.47 -16.60 10.36
N ASP A 222 -16.46 -17.49 10.30
CA ASP A 222 -16.20 -18.92 10.45
C ASP A 222 -15.30 -19.41 9.30
N ASN A 223 -14.46 -20.41 9.57
CA ASN A 223 -13.30 -20.82 8.76
C ASN A 223 -13.61 -21.27 7.31
N SER A 224 -14.87 -21.14 6.87
CA SER A 224 -15.36 -21.44 5.54
C SER A 224 -15.08 -20.33 4.52
N CYS A 225 -14.83 -19.08 4.96
CA CYS A 225 -14.54 -17.95 4.08
C CYS A 225 -13.31 -17.15 4.58
N GLN A 226 -12.30 -16.95 3.72
CA GLN A 226 -11.26 -15.94 3.98
C GLN A 226 -11.90 -14.55 3.82
N ALA A 227 -12.32 -13.94 4.92
CA ALA A 227 -13.01 -12.66 4.93
C ALA A 227 -12.27 -11.61 5.74
N VAL A 228 -12.34 -10.37 5.27
CA VAL A 228 -11.82 -9.20 5.96
C VAL A 228 -12.99 -8.31 6.33
N VAL A 229 -13.14 -8.07 7.62
CA VAL A 229 -14.15 -7.13 8.14
C VAL A 229 -13.41 -5.91 8.69
N CYS A 230 -13.77 -4.74 8.17
CA CYS A 230 -13.28 -3.46 8.67
C CYS A 230 -14.46 -2.60 9.09
N CYS A 231 -14.30 -1.86 10.19
CA CYS A 231 -15.26 -0.84 10.61
C CYS A 231 -14.56 0.52 10.66
N ALA A 232 -15.32 1.57 10.31
CA ALA A 232 -14.85 2.94 10.36
C ALA A 232 -15.90 3.80 11.04
N ILE A 233 -15.43 4.82 11.76
CA ILE A 233 -16.28 5.81 12.41
C ILE A 233 -16.20 7.09 11.57
N SER A 234 -17.33 7.51 11.01
CA SER A 234 -17.40 8.80 10.32
C SER A 234 -17.37 9.93 11.37
N VAL A 235 -16.40 10.82 11.25
CA VAL A 235 -16.32 12.03 12.09
C VAL A 235 -16.90 13.18 11.28
N ALA A 236 -18.13 13.58 11.60
CA ALA A 236 -18.69 14.80 11.04
C ALA A 236 -17.84 15.99 11.50
N ARG A 237 -17.25 16.73 10.56
CA ARG A 237 -16.68 18.05 10.88
C ARG A 237 -17.84 18.93 11.33
N ALA A 238 -17.82 19.36 12.60
CA ALA A 238 -18.66 20.47 13.02
C ALA A 238 -18.36 21.66 12.09
N SER A 239 -19.37 22.13 11.37
CA SER A 239 -19.29 23.38 10.62
C SER A 239 -18.93 24.49 11.60
N ARG A 240 -17.71 25.02 11.49
CA ARG A 240 -17.33 26.28 12.13
C ARG A 240 -17.82 27.44 11.30
#